data_AF-A0A6J4VK08-F1
#
_entry.id   AF-A0A6J4VK08-F1
#
_cell.length_a   1.000
_cell.length_b   1.000
_cell.length_c   1.000
_cell.angle_alpha   90.00
_cell.angle_beta   90.00
_cell.angle_gamma   90.00
#
_symmetry.space_group_name_H-M   'P 1'
#
loop_
_entity.id
_entity.type
_entity.pdbx_description
1 polymer ?
#
loop_
_entity_poly.entity_id
_entity_poly.type
_entity_poly.pdbx_seq_one_letter_code
_entity_poly.pdbx_strand_id
1 'polypeptide(L)'
;MNTDRITFREFEVLLLRLGFVHSKPRGDHRHYRHDASDTVILLPDYAPDDLVRPHHAIAIRRLLDEKGLLESVEYDRVVARASPTQVTA
;
A
#
# COMPACT_ATOMS: atom_id res chain seq x y z
N MET A 1 8.33 -11.73 11.00
CA MET A 1 8.51 -10.57 10.10
C MET A 1 8.41 -11.09 8.70
N ASN A 2 7.24 -11.00 8.08
CA ASN A 2 7.10 -11.38 6.68
C ASN A 2 7.50 -10.15 5.85
N THR A 3 8.57 -10.28 5.06
CA THR A 3 9.03 -9.21 4.19
C THR A 3 8.16 -9.22 2.94
N ASP A 4 6.97 -8.66 3.11
CA ASP A 4 5.87 -8.64 2.17
C ASP A 4 6.29 -8.10 0.79
N ARG A 5 6.19 -8.96 -0.24
CA ARG A 5 6.43 -8.61 -1.63
C ARG A 5 5.10 -8.24 -2.30
N ILE A 6 4.67 -6.99 -2.13
CA ILE A 6 3.50 -6.42 -2.83
C ILE A 6 3.99 -5.48 -3.93
N THR A 7 3.40 -5.56 -5.12
CA THR A 7 3.66 -4.59 -6.19
C THR A 7 2.99 -3.25 -5.88
N PHE A 8 3.51 -2.18 -6.45
CA PHE A 8 2.93 -0.86 -6.27
C PHE A 8 1.49 -0.79 -6.77
N ARG A 9 1.16 -1.45 -7.89
CA ARG A 9 -0.20 -1.55 -8.42
C ARG A 9 -1.17 -2.18 -7.42
N GLU A 10 -0.80 -3.30 -6.82
CA GLU A 10 -1.65 -4.00 -5.85
C GLU A 10 -1.86 -3.16 -4.60
N PHE A 11 -0.80 -2.48 -4.17
CA PHE A 11 -0.83 -1.56 -3.06
C PHE A 11 -1.73 -0.35 -3.33
N GLU A 12 -1.63 0.24 -4.53
CA GLU A 12 -2.47 1.34 -4.97
C GLU A 12 -3.95 0.92 -4.99
N VAL A 13 -4.27 -0.25 -5.54
CA VAL A 13 -5.63 -0.81 -5.53
C VAL A 13 -6.16 -0.97 -4.10
N LEU A 14 -5.32 -1.41 -3.16
CA LEU A 14 -5.70 -1.49 -1.74
C LEU A 14 -6.06 -0.11 -1.19
N LEU A 15 -5.19 0.90 -1.36
CA LEU A 15 -5.46 2.26 -0.89
C LEU A 15 -6.77 2.81 -1.49
N LEU A 16 -6.99 2.64 -2.78
CA LEU A 16 -8.21 3.09 -3.45
C LEU A 16 -9.47 2.39 -2.90
N ARG A 17 -9.39 1.09 -2.58
CA ARG A 17 -10.50 0.35 -1.95
C ARG A 17 -10.81 0.82 -0.53
N LEU A 18 -9.78 1.28 0.18
CA LEU A 18 -9.93 1.91 1.51
C LEU A 18 -10.44 3.35 1.42
N GLY A 19 -10.77 3.85 0.22
CA GLY A 19 -11.32 5.19 0.02
C GLY A 19 -10.27 6.29 -0.10
N PHE A 20 -8.98 5.95 -0.17
CA PHE A 20 -7.98 6.96 -0.52
C PHE A 20 -8.21 7.44 -1.95
N VAL A 21 -7.99 8.72 -2.19
CA VAL A 21 -8.01 9.32 -3.51
C VAL A 21 -6.63 9.79 -3.91
N HIS A 22 -6.32 9.67 -5.19
CA HIS A 22 -5.17 10.34 -5.78
C HIS A 22 -5.32 11.85 -5.64
N SER A 23 -4.30 12.49 -5.08
CA SER A 23 -4.13 13.93 -5.23
C SER A 23 -2.99 14.21 -6.21
N LYS A 24 -3.05 15.37 -6.88
CA LYS A 24 -2.07 15.73 -7.91
C LYS A 24 -0.64 15.49 -7.40
N PRO A 25 0.22 14.77 -8.15
CA PRO A 25 1.61 14.58 -7.75
C PRO A 25 2.27 15.94 -7.56
N ARG A 26 3.01 16.11 -6.47
CA ARG A 26 3.89 17.26 -6.26
C ARG A 26 5.33 16.75 -6.16
N GLY A 27 6.11 16.99 -7.22
CA GLY A 27 7.47 16.44 -7.34
C GLY A 27 7.44 14.92 -7.62
N ASP A 28 8.49 14.21 -7.20
CA ASP A 28 8.70 12.78 -7.49
C ASP A 28 7.92 11.84 -6.54
N HIS A 29 6.82 12.32 -5.95
CA HIS A 29 6.01 11.58 -5.01
C HIS A 29 4.55 11.52 -5.45
N ARG A 30 3.95 10.33 -5.27
CA ARG A 30 2.51 10.11 -5.36
C ARG A 30 1.86 10.36 -4.01
N HIS A 31 0.75 11.08 -4.05
CA HIS A 31 0.03 11.51 -2.87
C HIS A 31 -1.36 10.84 -2.83
N TYR A 32 -1.62 10.13 -1.74
CA TYR A 32 -2.92 9.53 -1.46
C TYR A 32 -3.53 10.18 -0.24
N ARG A 33 -4.78 10.62 -0.34
CA ARG A 33 -5.48 11.29 0.75
C ARG A 33 -6.76 10.55 1.08
N HIS A 34 -7.01 10.36 2.37
CA HIS A 34 -8.27 9.82 2.89
C HIS A 34 -8.89 10.86 3.82
N ASP A 35 -9.93 11.56 3.32
CA ASP A 35 -10.53 12.69 4.02
C ASP A 35 -11.21 12.29 5.33
N ALA A 36 -11.87 11.13 5.36
CA ALA A 36 -12.63 10.71 6.54
C ALA A 36 -11.76 10.40 7.77
N SER A 37 -10.47 10.09 7.58
CA SER A 37 -9.52 9.85 8.68
C SER A 37 -8.40 10.89 8.76
N ASP A 38 -8.52 11.98 7.99
CA ASP A 38 -7.49 13.02 7.82
C ASP A 38 -6.09 12.42 7.67
N THR A 39 -5.95 11.50 6.72
CA THR A 39 -4.72 10.73 6.51
C THR A 39 -4.15 10.98 5.13
N VAL A 40 -2.83 11.23 5.08
CA VAL A 40 -2.09 11.42 3.84
C VAL A 40 -0.94 10.43 3.79
N ILE A 41 -0.82 9.72 2.66
CA ILE A 41 0.28 8.82 2.35
C ILE A 41 1.07 9.39 1.19
N LEU A 42 2.38 9.46 1.38
CA LEU A 42 3.35 9.92 0.40
C LEU A 42 4.23 8.73 0.02
N LEU A 43 4.27 8.41 -1.26
CA LEU A 43 5.11 7.34 -1.81
C LEU A 43 5.99 7.90 -2.91
N PRO A 44 7.22 7.40 -3.08
CA PRO A 44 7.99 7.62 -4.30
C PRO A 44 7.17 7.26 -5.54
N ASP A 45 7.50 7.87 -6.68
CA ASP A 45 6.91 7.49 -7.97
C ASP A 45 7.41 6.11 -8.43
N TYR A 46 6.81 5.08 -7.85
CA TYR A 46 7.00 3.69 -8.26
C TYR A 46 6.36 3.42 -9.63
N ALA A 47 7.04 2.62 -10.45
CA ALA A 47 6.36 1.98 -11.57
C ALA A 47 5.31 0.99 -11.03
N PRO A 48 4.19 0.75 -11.75
CA PRO A 48 3.13 -0.15 -11.27
C PRO A 48 3.61 -1.54 -10.84
N ASP A 49 4.61 -2.08 -11.52
CA ASP A 49 5.11 -3.43 -11.29
C ASP A 49 6.36 -3.46 -10.36
N ASP A 50 6.78 -2.30 -9.85
CA ASP A 50 7.83 -2.23 -8.83
C ASP A 50 7.33 -2.82 -7.51
N LEU A 51 8.21 -3.53 -6.82
CA LEU A 51 7.94 -3.94 -5.44
C LEU A 51 8.02 -2.72 -4.51
N VAL A 52 7.00 -2.57 -3.67
CA VAL A 52 7.01 -1.58 -2.60
C VAL A 52 8.16 -1.92 -1.65
N ARG A 53 9.02 -0.93 -1.36
CA ARG A 53 10.14 -1.15 -0.45
C ARG A 53 9.61 -1.58 0.93
N PRO A 54 10.22 -2.56 1.60
CA PRO A 54 9.68 -3.12 2.85
C PRO A 54 9.40 -2.08 3.94
N HIS A 55 10.25 -1.05 4.07
CA HIS A 55 10.04 0.00 5.07
C HIS A 55 8.83 0.88 4.77
N HIS A 56 8.48 1.12 3.50
CA HIS A 56 7.24 1.82 3.14
C HIS A 56 6.02 0.96 3.43
N ALA A 57 6.06 -0.33 3.09
CA ALA A 57 4.98 -1.26 3.38
C ALA A 57 4.72 -1.38 4.89
N ILE A 58 5.78 -1.50 5.71
CA ILE A 58 5.67 -1.55 7.17
C ILE A 58 5.11 -0.24 7.74
N ALA A 59 5.63 0.92 7.28
CA ALA A 59 5.17 2.22 7.77
C ALA A 59 3.69 2.45 7.46
N ILE A 60 3.25 2.11 6.25
CA ILE A 60 1.87 2.32 5.85
C ILE A 60 0.94 1.31 6.50
N ARG A 61 1.35 0.04 6.61
CA ARG A 61 0.59 -0.96 7.39
C ARG A 61 0.30 -0.44 8.79
N ARG A 62 1.32 0.05 9.48
CA ARG A 62 1.19 0.60 10.83
C ARG A 62 0.25 1.81 10.86
N LEU A 63 0.38 2.72 9.90
CA LEU A 63 -0.50 3.88 9.79
C LEU A 63 -1.97 3.49 9.56
N LEU A 64 -2.24 2.51 8.69
CA LEU A 64 -3.60 2.05 8.42
C LEU A 64 -4.23 1.39 9.65
N ASP A 65 -3.44 0.63 10.41
CA ASP A 65 -3.84 0.00 11.67
C ASP A 65 -4.14 1.05 12.75
N GLU A 66 -3.23 2.02 12.94
CA GLU A 66 -3.38 3.14 13.88
C GLU A 66 -4.59 4.02 13.57
N LYS A 67 -4.97 4.14 12.29
CA LYS A 67 -6.14 4.89 11.83
C LYS A 67 -7.43 4.06 11.80
N GLY A 68 -7.37 2.77 12.15
CA GLY A 68 -8.51 1.86 12.07
C GLY A 68 -9.05 1.64 10.65
N LEU A 69 -8.22 1.91 9.63
CA LEU A 69 -8.59 1.78 8.22
C LEU A 69 -8.41 0.35 7.72
N LEU A 70 -7.41 -0.35 8.24
CA LEU A 70 -7.16 -1.76 7.92
C LEU A 70 -6.35 -2.40 9.04
N GLU A 71 -6.92 -3.42 9.68
CA GLU A 71 -6.21 -4.14 10.73
C GLU A 71 -5.00 -4.90 10.15
N SER A 72 -3.94 -4.99 10.96
CA SER A 72 -2.72 -5.71 10.61
C SER A 72 -2.94 -7.13 10.06
N VAL A 73 -3.93 -7.88 10.57
CA VAL A 73 -4.26 -9.24 10.10
C VAL A 73 -4.94 -9.24 8.73
N GLU A 74 -5.76 -8.22 8.47
CA GLU A 74 -6.46 -8.09 7.20
C GLU A 74 -5.49 -7.64 6.09
N TYR A 75 -4.56 -6.73 6.42
CA TYR A 75 -3.44 -6.37 5.55
C TYR A 75 -2.64 -7.59 5.12
N ASP A 76 -2.23 -8.44 6.07
CA ASP A 76 -1.47 -9.66 5.79
C ASP A 76 -2.20 -10.60 4.82
N ARG A 77 -3.53 -10.70 4.91
CA ARG A 77 -4.34 -11.53 4.00
C ARG A 77 -4.38 -10.94 2.59
N VAL A 78 -4.52 -9.63 2.45
CA VAL A 78 -4.54 -8.96 1.15
C VAL A 78 -3.20 -9.11 0.44
N VAL A 79 -2.11 -8.89 1.18
CA VAL A 79 -0.74 -9.01 0.67
C VAL A 79 -0.39 -10.47 0.34
N ALA A 80 -0.76 -11.43 1.18
CA ALA A 80 -0.51 -12.84 0.91
C ALA A 80 -1.19 -13.32 -0.38
N ARG A 81 -2.35 -12.73 -0.72
CA ARG A 81 -3.09 -13.04 -1.97
C ARG A 81 -2.51 -12.35 -3.21
N ALA A 82 -1.82 -11.23 -3.02
CA ALA A 82 -1.13 -10.47 -4.07
C ALA A 82 0.20 -11.11 -4.51
N SER A 83 0.70 -12.10 -3.77
CA SER A 83 1.91 -12.83 -4.19
C SER A 83 1.59 -13.63 -5.46
N PRO A 84 2.22 -13.34 -6.63
CA PRO A 84 2.02 -14.18 -7.79
C PRO A 84 2.53 -15.57 -7.44
N THR A 85 1.69 -16.56 -7.70
CA THR A 85 2.05 -17.98 -7.70
C THR A 85 3.40 -18.14 -8.39
N GLN A 86 4.45 -18.50 -7.64
CA GLN A 86 5.60 -19.14 -8.26
C GLN A 86 5.12 -20.51 -8.75
N VAL A 87 4.58 -20.55 -9.97
CA VAL A 87 4.53 -21.78 -10.76
C VAL A 87 5.95 -21.98 -11.28
N THR A 88 6.77 -22.68 -10.51
CA THR A 88 8.00 -23.27 -11.06
C THR A 88 7.60 -24.65 -11.56
N ALA A 89 7.73 -24.83 -12.86
CA ALA A 89 7.61 -26.11 -13.56
C ALA A 89 8.65 -27.13 -13.10
#